data_AF-A0A416KI50-F1
#
_entry.id   AF-A0A416KI50-F1
#
_cell.length_a   1.000
_cell.length_b   1.000
_cell.length_c   1.000
_cell.angle_alpha   90.00
_cell.angle_beta   90.00
_cell.angle_gamma   90.00
#
_symmetry.space_group_name_H-M   'P 1'
#
loop_
_entity.id
_entity.type
_entity.pdbx_description
1 polymer ?
#
loop_
_entity_poly.entity_id
_entity_poly.type
_entity_poly.pdbx_seq_one_letter_code
_entity_poly.pdbx_strand_id
1 'polypeptide(L)'
;MFISLLKRTRRLLMETLDEIKKNVEHPSHYGGADNPYEAIKVLREWQLDKDAYLWNVGKYLSRAGHKDGNSQLQDLTKARWYLDYKIRLLEEQQKVAESVVDTLKKVPSEVADKLTTMPKKDINDYFYDPNLGGVCHDLVYRPDDSFKEKLAEPTCSIETAVVPSAHNDTMSPNNKGVNKVDHSMLNSKVYADDVKF
;
A
#
# COMPACT_ATOMS: atom_id res chain seq x y z
N MET A 1 30.62 9.21 45.89
CA MET A 1 29.15 9.38 45.68
C MET A 1 28.83 9.94 44.29
N PHE A 2 29.45 11.06 43.86
CA PHE A 2 29.20 11.69 42.55
C PHE A 2 29.49 10.82 41.32
N ILE A 3 30.63 10.12 41.28
CA ILE A 3 30.98 9.25 40.14
C ILE A 3 29.99 8.11 39.97
N SER A 4 29.53 7.52 41.07
CA SER A 4 28.52 6.45 41.05
C SER A 4 27.17 6.96 40.55
N LEU A 5 26.78 8.18 40.94
CA LEU A 5 25.57 8.84 40.45
C LEU A 5 25.67 9.10 38.94
N LEU A 6 26.80 9.65 38.46
CA LEU A 6 27.03 9.91 37.04
C LEU A 6 26.98 8.63 36.19
N LYS A 7 27.59 7.53 36.66
CA LYS A 7 27.53 6.23 36.00
C LYS A 7 26.10 5.70 35.91
N ARG A 8 25.31 5.85 36.98
CA ARG A 8 23.90 5.44 36.99
C ARG A 8 23.06 6.27 36.01
N THR A 9 23.23 7.60 36.01
CA THR A 9 22.51 8.49 35.09
C THR A 9 22.86 8.20 33.64
N ARG A 10 24.15 7.99 33.33
CA ARG A 10 24.59 7.58 31.99
C ARG A 10 23.94 6.26 31.57
N ARG A 11 23.90 5.27 32.47
CA ARG A 11 23.29 3.96 32.16
C ARG A 11 21.80 4.10 31.83
N LEU A 12 21.04 4.82 32.68
CA LEU A 12 19.61 5.08 32.46
C LEU A 12 19.38 5.82 31.13
N LEU A 13 20.21 6.81 30.80
CA LEU A 13 20.11 7.52 29.53
C LEU A 13 20.30 6.57 28.34
N MET A 14 21.31 5.70 28.39
CA MET A 14 21.54 4.72 27.32
C MET A 14 20.38 3.71 27.21
N GLU A 15 19.88 3.20 28.34
CA GLU A 15 18.70 2.31 28.38
C GLU A 15 17.47 2.98 27.73
N THR A 16 17.17 4.24 28.08
CA THR A 16 16.04 4.97 27.49
C THR A 16 16.22 5.24 25.99
N LEU A 17 17.44 5.51 25.54
CA LEU A 17 17.73 5.70 24.12
C LEU A 17 17.51 4.41 23.32
N ASP A 18 17.92 3.27 23.89
CA ASP A 18 17.72 1.97 23.26
C ASP A 18 16.23 1.58 23.20
N GLU A 19 15.44 1.89 24.24
CA GLU A 19 13.99 1.70 24.24
C GLU A 19 13.30 2.57 23.19
N ILE A 20 13.69 3.85 23.07
CA ILE A 20 13.17 4.75 22.04
C ILE A 20 13.47 4.18 20.64
N LYS A 21 14.71 3.73 20.40
CA LYS A 21 15.08 3.13 19.13
C LYS A 21 14.25 1.90 18.80
N LYS A 22 14.06 0.95 19.72
CA LYS A 22 13.24 -0.25 19.50
C LYS A 22 11.76 0.04 19.22
N ASN A 23 11.24 1.13 19.78
CA ASN A 23 9.86 1.55 19.51
C ASN A 23 9.69 2.21 18.14
N VAL A 24 10.79 2.58 17.48
CA VAL A 24 10.82 3.16 16.13
C VAL A 24 11.23 2.12 15.11
N GLU A 25 12.35 1.45 15.37
CA GLU A 25 12.98 0.42 14.56
C GLU A 25 12.52 -0.95 15.07
N HIS A 26 11.77 -1.67 14.24
CA HIS A 26 11.21 -2.98 14.56
C HIS A 26 10.31 -3.02 15.80
N PRO A 27 9.20 -2.26 15.84
CA PRO A 27 8.31 -2.25 17.00
C PRO A 27 7.72 -3.63 17.28
N SER A 28 7.60 -3.99 18.55
CA SER A 28 7.06 -5.28 18.99
C SER A 28 5.65 -5.57 18.45
N HIS A 29 4.81 -4.53 18.37
CA HIS A 29 3.45 -4.61 17.84
C HIS A 29 3.37 -4.82 16.31
N TYR A 30 4.52 -4.93 15.63
CA TYR A 30 4.67 -5.36 14.24
C TYR A 30 5.50 -6.64 14.10
N GLY A 31 5.77 -7.35 15.21
CA GLY A 31 6.50 -8.62 15.23
C GLY A 31 7.91 -8.53 15.78
N GLY A 32 8.56 -7.36 15.76
CA GLY A 32 9.93 -7.19 16.26
C GLY A 32 11.04 -7.71 15.31
N ALA A 33 12.28 -7.30 15.58
CA ALA A 33 13.40 -7.47 14.66
C ALA A 33 13.72 -8.95 14.33
N ASP A 34 13.63 -9.82 15.34
CA ASP A 34 13.98 -11.24 15.23
C ASP A 34 12.85 -12.08 14.60
N ASN A 35 11.66 -11.51 14.40
CA ASN A 35 10.55 -12.23 13.79
C ASN A 35 10.75 -12.28 12.26
N PRO A 36 10.80 -13.47 11.63
CA PRO A 36 10.89 -13.58 10.18
C PRO A 36 9.67 -12.99 9.47
N TYR A 37 8.52 -12.94 10.15
CA TYR A 37 7.26 -12.38 9.67
C TYR A 37 6.94 -11.00 10.27
N GLU A 38 7.96 -10.21 10.58
CA GLU A 38 7.78 -8.80 10.89
C GLU A 38 7.00 -8.09 9.76
N ALA A 39 6.08 -7.20 10.11
CA ALA A 39 5.16 -6.55 9.17
C ALA A 39 5.88 -5.96 7.95
N ILE A 40 6.93 -5.15 8.15
CA ILE A 40 7.67 -4.52 7.05
C ILE A 40 8.30 -5.55 6.09
N LYS A 41 8.76 -6.70 6.61
CA LYS A 41 9.35 -7.76 5.79
C LYS A 41 8.28 -8.40 4.91
N VAL A 42 7.14 -8.78 5.50
CA VAL A 42 6.01 -9.40 4.78
C VAL A 42 5.43 -8.45 3.74
N LEU A 43 5.23 -7.18 4.09
CA LEU A 43 4.63 -6.21 3.18
C LEU A 43 5.51 -5.91 1.97
N ARG A 44 6.84 -5.93 2.13
CA ARG A 44 7.79 -5.80 1.02
C ARG A 44 7.82 -7.05 0.15
N GLU A 45 7.83 -8.24 0.76
CA GLU A 45 7.82 -9.51 0.01
C GLU A 45 6.56 -9.65 -0.85
N TRP A 46 5.41 -9.23 -0.33
CA TRP A 46 4.14 -9.21 -1.08
C TRP A 46 3.96 -7.97 -1.96
N GLN A 47 4.98 -7.11 -2.04
CA GLN A 47 5.01 -5.88 -2.84
C GLN A 47 3.86 -4.90 -2.51
N LEU A 48 3.30 -4.98 -1.31
CA LEU A 48 2.25 -4.09 -0.83
C LEU A 48 2.81 -2.70 -0.47
N ASP A 49 4.12 -2.59 -0.29
CA ASP A 49 4.85 -1.33 -0.09
C ASP A 49 4.81 -0.39 -1.32
N LYS A 50 4.50 -0.92 -2.50
CA LYS A 50 4.32 -0.13 -3.74
C LYS A 50 2.97 0.58 -3.82
N ASP A 51 2.02 0.23 -2.95
CA ASP A 51 0.69 0.83 -2.90
C ASP A 51 0.39 1.30 -1.48
N ALA A 52 0.33 2.62 -1.26
CA ALA A 52 0.13 3.20 0.06
C ALA A 52 -1.17 2.73 0.76
N TYR A 53 -2.22 2.39 0.00
CA TYR A 53 -3.46 1.87 0.58
C TYR A 53 -3.25 0.44 1.06
N LEU A 54 -2.70 -0.43 0.22
CA LEU A 54 -2.46 -1.84 0.57
C LEU A 54 -1.41 -1.99 1.69
N TRP A 55 -0.38 -1.14 1.69
CA TRP A 55 0.57 -1.03 2.80
C TRP A 55 -0.14 -0.75 4.13
N ASN A 56 -1.05 0.23 4.15
CA ASN A 56 -1.81 0.55 5.35
C ASN A 56 -2.76 -0.58 5.75
N VAL A 57 -3.43 -1.25 4.81
CA VAL A 57 -4.25 -2.44 5.08
C VAL A 57 -3.44 -3.50 5.82
N GLY A 58 -2.31 -3.93 5.22
CA GLY A 58 -1.47 -4.98 5.80
C GLY A 58 -0.84 -4.56 7.13
N LYS A 59 -0.42 -3.30 7.26
CA LYS A 59 0.05 -2.70 8.53
C LYS A 59 -1.00 -2.82 9.64
N TYR A 60 -2.25 -2.45 9.38
CA TYR A 60 -3.30 -2.52 10.39
C TYR A 60 -3.73 -3.96 10.70
N LEU A 61 -3.70 -4.86 9.72
CA LEU A 61 -3.93 -6.29 9.95
C LEU A 61 -2.85 -6.89 10.86
N SER A 62 -1.58 -6.64 10.57
CA SER A 62 -0.47 -7.13 11.39
C SER A 62 -0.48 -6.57 12.82
N ARG A 63 -0.95 -5.33 13.00
CA ARG A 63 -0.99 -4.66 14.31
C ARG A 63 -2.19 -5.04 15.18
N ALA A 64 -3.26 -5.55 14.59
CA ALA A 64 -4.54 -5.71 15.27
C ALA A 64 -4.42 -6.60 16.52
N GLY A 65 -4.70 -6.04 17.69
CA GLY A 65 -4.60 -6.75 18.98
C GLY A 65 -3.19 -6.79 19.58
N HIS A 66 -2.19 -6.19 18.94
CA HIS A 66 -0.79 -6.23 19.38
C HIS A 66 -0.24 -4.88 19.87
N LYS A 67 -0.99 -3.77 19.70
CA LYS A 67 -0.57 -2.44 20.17
C LYS A 67 -1.37 -1.99 21.40
N ASP A 68 -0.65 -1.67 22.47
CA ASP A 68 -1.23 -1.09 23.69
C ASP A 68 -2.00 0.21 23.40
N GLY A 69 -3.16 0.37 24.03
CA GLY A 69 -4.03 1.53 23.85
C GLY A 69 -4.84 1.55 22.55
N ASN A 70 -4.73 0.53 21.69
CA ASN A 70 -5.53 0.37 20.48
C ASN A 70 -6.34 -0.93 20.57
N SER A 71 -7.65 -0.87 20.25
CA SER A 71 -8.46 -2.09 20.20
C SER A 71 -8.28 -2.81 18.87
N GLN A 72 -8.38 -4.14 18.89
CA GLN A 72 -8.39 -4.95 17.67
C GLN A 72 -9.47 -4.47 16.68
N LEU A 73 -10.66 -4.14 17.18
CA LEU A 73 -11.75 -3.59 16.37
C LEU A 73 -11.36 -2.31 15.63
N GLN A 74 -10.64 -1.40 16.29
CA GLN A 74 -10.19 -0.16 15.68
C GLN A 74 -9.24 -0.41 14.52
N ASP A 75 -8.29 -1.33 14.67
CA ASP A 75 -7.31 -1.64 13.64
C ASP A 75 -7.96 -2.38 12.45
N LEU A 76 -8.87 -3.33 12.71
CA LEU A 76 -9.64 -3.98 11.66
C LEU A 76 -10.53 -3.00 10.88
N THR A 77 -11.13 -2.02 11.57
CA THR A 77 -11.94 -0.98 10.92
C THR A 77 -11.09 -0.08 10.04
N LYS A 78 -9.88 0.27 10.48
CA LYS A 78 -8.91 1.00 9.65
C LYS A 78 -8.50 0.19 8.42
N ALA A 79 -8.15 -1.09 8.59
CA ALA A 79 -7.81 -1.96 7.47
C ALA A 79 -8.94 -2.02 6.43
N ARG A 80 -10.19 -2.22 6.88
CA ARG A 80 -11.37 -2.18 6.00
C ARG A 80 -11.47 -0.86 5.24
N TRP A 81 -11.34 0.27 5.93
CA TRP A 81 -11.47 1.59 5.30
C TRP A 81 -10.47 1.79 4.15
N TYR A 82 -9.20 1.44 4.34
CA TYR A 82 -8.18 1.58 3.29
C TYR A 82 -8.44 0.64 2.11
N LEU A 83 -8.92 -0.58 2.39
CA LEU A 83 -9.25 -1.55 1.35
C LEU A 83 -10.46 -1.09 0.53
N ASP A 84 -11.55 -0.68 1.19
CA ASP A 84 -12.75 -0.14 0.55
C ASP A 84 -12.43 1.10 -0.30
N TYR A 85 -11.53 1.96 0.19
CA TYR A 85 -11.07 3.12 -0.57
C TYR A 85 -10.33 2.70 -1.85
N LYS A 86 -9.39 1.76 -1.76
CA LYS A 86 -8.64 1.25 -2.93
C LYS A 86 -9.57 0.60 -3.95
N ILE A 87 -10.55 -0.18 -3.49
CA ILE A 87 -11.54 -0.83 -4.36
C ILE A 87 -12.31 0.24 -5.16
N ARG A 88 -12.84 1.27 -4.49
CA ARG A 88 -13.57 2.35 -5.18
C ARG A 88 -12.72 3.04 -6.25
N LEU A 89 -11.45 3.31 -6.00
CA LEU A 89 -10.56 3.89 -7.00
C LEU A 89 -10.42 3.01 -8.24
N LEU A 90 -10.24 1.70 -8.04
CA LEU A 90 -10.11 0.73 -9.13
C LEU A 90 -11.42 0.59 -9.92
N GLU A 91 -12.57 0.59 -9.24
CA GLU A 91 -13.88 0.55 -9.88
C GLU A 91 -14.11 1.77 -10.78
N GLU A 92 -13.74 2.99 -10.33
CA GLU A 92 -13.86 4.19 -11.16
C GLU A 92 -12.92 4.16 -12.36
N GLN A 93 -11.68 3.69 -12.19
CA GLN A 93 -10.73 3.50 -13.30
C GLN A 93 -11.27 2.50 -14.34
N GLN A 94 -11.87 1.41 -13.88
CA GLN A 94 -12.47 0.41 -14.75
C GLN A 94 -13.64 0.99 -15.55
N LYS A 95 -14.56 1.72 -14.92
CA LYS A 95 -15.68 2.39 -15.61
C LYS A 95 -15.19 3.34 -16.70
N VAL A 96 -14.15 4.12 -16.41
CA VAL A 96 -13.55 5.04 -17.40
C VAL A 96 -12.98 4.24 -18.57
N ALA A 97 -12.21 3.18 -18.30
CA ALA A 97 -11.63 2.34 -19.35
C ALA A 97 -12.71 1.70 -20.24
N GLU A 98 -13.79 1.19 -19.65
CA GLU A 98 -14.93 0.63 -20.37
C GLU A 98 -15.61 1.68 -21.27
N SER A 99 -15.83 2.90 -20.76
CA SER A 99 -16.40 3.99 -21.56
C SER A 99 -15.52 4.39 -22.75
N VAL A 100 -14.18 4.41 -22.58
CA VAL A 100 -13.23 4.71 -23.65
C VAL A 100 -13.28 3.63 -24.73
N VAL A 101 -13.29 2.35 -24.34
CA VAL A 101 -13.41 1.23 -25.28
C VAL A 101 -14.70 1.33 -26.11
N ASP A 102 -15.82 1.69 -25.49
CA ASP A 102 -17.10 1.85 -26.19
C ASP A 102 -17.09 3.03 -27.16
N THR A 103 -16.41 4.14 -26.84
CA THR A 103 -16.24 5.25 -27.79
C THR A 103 -15.36 4.86 -28.97
N LEU A 104 -14.26 4.13 -28.74
CA LEU A 104 -13.36 3.67 -29.81
C LEU A 104 -14.04 2.73 -30.80
N LYS A 105 -14.92 1.84 -30.33
CA LYS A 105 -15.71 0.95 -31.20
C LYS A 105 -16.69 1.68 -32.11
N LYS A 106 -17.12 2.90 -31.75
CA LYS A 106 -18.05 3.71 -32.55
C LYS A 106 -17.36 4.58 -33.60
N VAL A 107 -16.02 4.63 -33.60
CA VAL A 107 -15.26 5.33 -34.64
C VAL A 107 -15.29 4.47 -35.93
N PRO A 108 -15.80 4.99 -37.06
CA PRO A 108 -15.82 4.25 -38.33
C PRO A 108 -14.41 3.86 -38.78
N SER A 109 -14.25 2.68 -39.38
CA SER A 109 -12.96 2.13 -39.81
C SER A 109 -12.23 2.98 -40.87
N GLU A 110 -12.93 3.91 -41.54
CA GLU A 110 -12.40 4.76 -42.61
C GLU A 110 -11.37 5.81 -42.14
N VAL A 111 -11.30 6.15 -40.84
CA VAL A 111 -10.23 7.02 -40.30
C VAL A 111 -9.00 6.23 -39.83
N ALA A 112 -9.12 4.92 -39.59
CA ALA A 112 -7.99 4.08 -39.18
C ALA A 112 -6.97 3.88 -40.34
N ASP A 113 -7.46 3.79 -41.59
CA ASP A 113 -6.60 3.66 -42.79
C ASP A 113 -5.85 4.95 -43.17
N LYS A 114 -6.31 6.11 -42.69
CA LYS A 114 -5.61 7.39 -42.90
C LYS A 114 -4.50 7.67 -41.87
N LEU A 115 -4.50 6.96 -40.73
CA LEU A 115 -3.43 7.07 -39.73
C LEU A 115 -2.22 6.18 -40.07
N THR A 116 -2.43 5.07 -40.79
CA THR A 116 -1.37 4.17 -41.27
C THR A 116 -0.67 4.65 -42.54
N THR A 117 -1.21 5.68 -43.21
CA THR A 117 -0.67 6.27 -44.45
C THR A 117 0.01 7.63 -44.24
N MET A 118 0.04 8.16 -43.01
CA MET A 118 0.93 9.28 -42.71
C MET A 118 2.37 8.80 -42.85
N PRO A 119 3.24 9.48 -43.62
CA PRO A 119 4.65 9.15 -43.61
C PRO A 119 5.12 9.24 -42.16
N LYS A 120 5.83 8.21 -41.69
CA LYS A 120 6.64 8.33 -40.47
C LYS A 120 7.62 9.46 -40.77
N LYS A 121 7.27 10.69 -40.37
CA LYS A 121 8.26 11.75 -40.28
C LYS A 121 9.24 11.21 -39.24
N ASP A 122 10.50 11.12 -39.61
CA ASP A 122 11.57 10.72 -38.70
C ASP A 122 11.59 11.70 -37.52
N ILE A 123 10.78 11.43 -36.50
CA ILE A 123 10.73 12.20 -35.26
C ILE A 123 11.87 11.65 -34.42
N ASN A 124 13.08 12.07 -34.79
CA ASN A 124 14.17 12.30 -33.85
C ASN A 124 14.00 13.72 -33.27
N ASP A 125 12.77 14.10 -32.91
CA ASP A 125 12.48 15.43 -32.39
C ASP A 125 12.63 15.37 -30.88
N TYR A 126 13.87 15.56 -30.44
CA TYR A 126 14.22 15.80 -29.06
C TYR A 126 13.38 16.97 -28.52
N PHE A 127 12.33 16.68 -27.77
CA PHE A 127 11.56 17.72 -27.09
C PHE A 127 12.34 18.13 -25.83
N TYR A 128 13.07 19.25 -25.92
CA TYR A 128 13.77 19.82 -24.77
C TYR A 128 12.77 20.58 -23.90
N ASP A 129 12.38 20.01 -22.76
CA ASP A 129 11.61 20.71 -21.73
C ASP A 129 12.59 21.47 -20.79
N PRO A 130 12.62 22.82 -20.81
CA PRO A 130 13.54 23.59 -19.98
C PRO A 130 13.25 23.48 -18.48
N ASN A 131 12.07 23.02 -18.06
CA ASN A 131 11.70 22.90 -16.65
C ASN A 131 12.13 21.59 -16.01
N LEU A 132 12.41 20.56 -16.82
CA LEU A 132 12.80 19.21 -16.36
C LEU A 132 14.30 18.92 -16.49
N GLY A 133 15.07 19.81 -17.10
CA GLY A 133 16.53 19.70 -17.18
C GLY A 133 17.04 18.43 -17.85
N GLY A 134 16.26 17.83 -18.75
CA GLY A 134 16.61 16.55 -19.39
C GLY A 134 15.70 16.19 -20.57
N VAL A 135 16.22 15.28 -21.40
CA VAL A 135 15.61 14.81 -22.65
C VAL A 135 14.79 13.55 -22.37
N CYS A 136 13.48 13.59 -22.58
CA CYS A 136 12.60 12.45 -22.39
C CYS A 136 12.57 11.58 -23.67
N HIS A 137 12.85 10.28 -23.54
CA HIS A 137 12.66 9.30 -24.62
C HIS A 137 11.22 8.74 -24.54
N ASP A 138 10.59 8.52 -25.69
CA ASP A 138 9.21 8.02 -25.84
C ASP A 138 8.83 6.91 -24.85
N LEU A 139 7.70 7.10 -24.14
CA LEU A 139 7.13 6.18 -23.15
C LEU A 139 6.48 4.93 -23.80
N VAL A 140 7.21 4.20 -24.63
CA VAL A 140 6.86 2.82 -24.95
C VAL A 140 7.68 1.92 -24.02
N TYR A 141 7.10 1.56 -22.88
CA TYR A 141 7.69 0.60 -21.95
C TYR A 141 7.89 -0.76 -22.66
N ARG A 142 9.14 -1.03 -23.06
CA ARG A 142 9.65 -2.39 -23.32
C ARG A 142 10.55 -2.73 -22.14
N PRO A 143 10.31 -3.81 -21.39
CA PRO A 143 11.21 -4.22 -20.34
C PRO A 143 12.44 -4.86 -20.98
N ASP A 144 13.55 -4.13 -21.07
CA ASP A 144 14.86 -4.73 -21.30
C ASP A 144 15.48 -5.10 -19.95
N ASP A 145 15.90 -6.36 -19.82
CA ASP A 145 16.41 -7.02 -18.60
C ASP A 145 17.77 -6.49 -18.08
N SER A 146 18.18 -5.28 -18.44
CA SER A 146 19.54 -4.78 -18.19
C SER A 146 19.65 -3.60 -17.22
N PHE A 147 18.60 -3.24 -16.47
CA PHE A 147 18.69 -2.21 -15.43
C PHE A 147 18.48 -2.79 -14.02
N LYS A 148 19.29 -3.80 -13.69
CA LYS A 148 19.71 -3.99 -12.31
C LYS A 148 20.93 -3.11 -12.12
N GLU A 149 20.95 -2.35 -11.03
CA GLU A 149 22.06 -1.51 -10.57
C GLU A 149 22.01 -0.03 -11.02
N LYS A 150 21.20 0.77 -10.31
CA LYS A 150 21.71 1.91 -9.52
C LYS A 150 20.63 2.51 -8.62
N LEU A 151 20.97 2.59 -7.34
CA LEU A 151 20.25 3.21 -6.24
C LEU A 151 19.86 4.66 -6.55
N ALA A 152 18.59 4.99 -6.34
CA ALA A 152 18.16 6.25 -5.73
C ALA A 152 16.79 5.98 -5.09
N GLU A 153 16.76 5.87 -3.77
CA GLU A 153 15.53 5.69 -3.01
C GLU A 153 14.62 6.92 -3.20
N PRO A 154 13.35 6.76 -3.62
CA PRO A 154 12.39 7.83 -3.45
C PRO A 154 11.97 7.83 -1.98
N THR A 155 12.47 8.80 -1.21
CA THR A 155 11.90 9.12 0.10
C THR A 155 10.48 9.63 -0.10
N CYS A 156 9.53 8.70 -0.12
CA CYS A 156 8.11 9.03 0.00
C CYS A 156 7.88 9.48 1.45
N SER A 157 7.90 10.79 1.66
CA SER A 157 7.44 11.42 2.89
C SER A 157 5.97 11.09 3.07
N ILE A 158 5.68 10.06 3.86
CA ILE A 158 4.32 9.68 4.24
C ILE A 158 3.73 10.75 5.16
N GLU A 159 3.06 11.74 4.58
CA GLU A 159 2.11 12.55 5.34
C GLU A 159 1.05 11.63 5.91
N THR A 160 0.95 11.62 7.25
CA THR A 160 -0.05 10.85 7.97
C THR A 160 -1.42 11.45 7.66
N ALA A 161 -2.18 10.81 6.76
CA ALA A 161 -3.57 11.16 6.57
C ALA A 161 -4.31 11.00 7.91
N VAL A 162 -4.73 12.12 8.49
CA VAL A 162 -5.54 12.16 9.70
C VAL A 162 -6.88 11.49 9.38
N VAL A 163 -7.05 10.26 9.87
CA VAL A 163 -8.35 9.61 9.88
C VAL A 163 -9.25 10.43 10.82
N PRO A 164 -10.38 10.99 10.37
CA PRO A 164 -11.31 11.68 11.25
C PRO A 164 -11.73 10.72 12.37
N SER A 165 -11.62 11.17 13.63
CA SER A 165 -12.13 10.41 14.77
C SER A 165 -13.61 10.15 14.54
N ALA A 166 -14.00 8.88 14.38
CA ALA A 166 -15.39 8.50 14.24
C ALA A 166 -16.17 9.00 15.48
N HIS A 167 -16.91 10.10 15.32
CA HIS A 167 -18.03 10.40 16.18
C HIS A 167 -19.15 9.43 15.80
N ASN A 168 -19.71 8.78 16.83
CA ASN A 168 -20.86 7.89 16.71
C ASN A 168 -22.09 8.70 16.31
N ASP A 169 -22.27 8.93 15.02
CA ASP A 169 -23.54 9.38 14.46
C ASP A 169 -24.19 8.20 13.74
N THR A 170 -25.20 7.65 14.42
CA THR A 170 -26.40 6.99 13.88
C THR A 170 -26.28 6.38 12.49
N MET A 171 -26.24 5.04 12.43
CA MET A 171 -26.49 4.27 11.21
C MET A 171 -27.81 4.71 10.56
N SER A 172 -27.72 5.37 9.41
CA SER A 172 -28.86 5.61 8.53
C SER A 172 -29.15 4.31 7.73
N PRO A 173 -30.38 3.78 7.75
CA PRO A 173 -30.72 2.53 7.10
C PRO A 173 -31.13 2.80 5.66
N ASN A 174 -30.20 2.69 4.71
CA ASN A 174 -30.59 2.43 3.32
C ASN A 174 -29.45 1.83 2.51
N ASN A 175 -29.39 0.49 2.50
CA ASN A 175 -28.93 -0.21 1.32
C ASN A 175 -29.68 -1.55 1.19
N LYS A 176 -30.91 -1.49 0.67
CA LYS A 176 -31.57 -2.66 0.09
C LYS A 176 -30.99 -2.85 -1.31
N GLY A 177 -30.05 -3.77 -1.44
CA GLY A 177 -29.63 -4.26 -2.75
C GLY A 177 -28.28 -4.97 -2.71
N VAL A 178 -28.33 -6.30 -2.90
CA VAL A 178 -27.26 -7.13 -3.51
C VAL A 178 -26.03 -7.33 -2.58
N ASN A 179 -25.74 -8.47 -1.95
CA ASN A 179 -25.83 -9.89 -2.32
C ASN A 179 -26.11 -10.75 -1.07
N LYS A 180 -26.97 -11.77 -1.18
CA LYS A 180 -27.01 -12.85 -0.19
C LYS A 180 -25.71 -13.64 -0.32
N VAL A 181 -24.87 -13.61 0.72
CA VAL A 181 -23.76 -14.55 0.85
C VAL A 181 -24.38 -15.91 1.11
N ASP A 182 -24.17 -16.87 0.21
CA ASP A 182 -24.57 -18.25 0.46
C ASP A 182 -23.67 -18.83 1.55
N HIS A 183 -24.25 -19.06 2.73
CA HIS A 183 -23.56 -19.65 3.88
C HIS A 183 -23.40 -21.18 3.76
N SER A 184 -23.77 -21.79 2.63
CA SER A 184 -23.68 -23.25 2.42
C SER A 184 -22.24 -23.79 2.40
N MET A 185 -21.22 -22.95 2.20
CA MET A 185 -19.81 -23.40 2.09
C MET A 185 -18.98 -23.32 3.38
N LEU A 186 -19.55 -22.93 4.52
CA LEU A 186 -18.80 -22.77 5.79
C LEU A 186 -18.74 -24.00 6.69
N ASN A 187 -19.20 -25.17 6.22
CA ASN A 187 -19.10 -26.43 6.98
C ASN A 187 -18.10 -27.41 6.36
N SER A 188 -16.83 -27.04 6.26
CA SER A 188 -15.76 -28.04 6.26
C SER A 188 -15.37 -28.33 7.71
N LYS A 189 -15.66 -29.55 8.16
CA LYS A 189 -15.20 -30.07 9.45
C LYS A 189 -13.67 -29.96 9.49
N VAL A 190 -13.15 -29.11 10.38
CA VAL A 190 -11.74 -29.11 10.76
C VAL A 190 -11.49 -30.42 11.53
N TYR A 191 -10.76 -31.35 10.91
CA TYR A 191 -10.10 -32.41 11.66
C TYR A 191 -8.93 -31.75 12.40
N ALA A 192 -9.04 -31.71 13.73
CA ALA A 192 -7.93 -31.34 14.59
C ALA A 192 -7.00 -32.56 14.68
N ASP A 193 -5.88 -32.51 13.97
CA ASP A 193 -4.75 -33.38 14.27
C ASP A 193 -3.94 -32.70 15.38
N ASP A 194 -4.00 -33.28 16.58
CA ASP A 194 -3.23 -32.88 17.75
C ASP A 194 -1.73 -33.06 17.48
N VAL A 195 -1.06 -32.02 17.02
CA VAL A 195 0.41 -31.94 17.06
C VAL A 195 0.81 -31.23 18.35
N LYS A 196 1.23 -32.03 19.33
CA LYS A 196 1.90 -31.56 20.55
C LYS A 196 3.22 -30.88 20.19
N PHE A 197 3.41 -29.67 20.67
CA PHE A 197 4.74 -29.12 21.02
C PHE A 197 4.81 -28.97 22.53
#